data_AF-A0A7M3XU80-F1
#
_entry.id   AF-A0A7M3XU80-F1
#
_cell.length_a   1.000
_cell.length_b   1.000
_cell.length_c   1.000
_cell.angle_alpha   90.00
_cell.angle_beta   90.00
_cell.angle_gamma   90.00
#
_symmetry.space_group_name_H-M   'P 1'
#
loop_
_entity.id
_entity.type
_entity.pdbx_description
1 polymer ?
#
loop_
_entity_poly.entity_id
_entity_poly.type
_entity_poly.pdbx_seq_one_letter_code
_entity_poly.pdbx_strand_id
1 'polypeptide(L)'
;MNRNGLVVESGRHMASIEWRKIPTVLKTDEILDKAFRKASKQSDTVEDPDKYHRVRKQMNKMVQSAASVIDSTLLAYVERWPSLNALSEFDQALVDAAVGNDNYRKSLGAIQWGAERVRSIAADTQRKIL
;
A
#
# COMPACT_ATOMS: atom_id res chain seq x y z
N MET A 1 24.55 -44.23 -34.92
CA MET A 1 23.09 -44.19 -35.20
C MET A 1 22.41 -44.95 -34.06
N ASN A 2 21.57 -44.40 -33.18
CA ASN A 2 20.44 -43.49 -33.33
C ASN A 2 20.18 -42.81 -31.95
N ARG A 3 20.18 -41.47 -31.88
CA ARG A 3 19.05 -40.58 -31.53
C ARG A 3 18.16 -41.02 -30.35
N ASN A 4 18.23 -40.29 -29.24
CA ASN A 4 17.12 -39.46 -28.74
C ASN A 4 17.51 -38.80 -27.42
N GLY A 5 17.83 -37.50 -27.51
CA GLY A 5 17.88 -36.62 -26.36
C GLY A 5 16.46 -36.40 -25.82
N LEU A 6 16.29 -36.62 -24.53
CA LEU A 6 15.20 -36.04 -23.77
C LEU A 6 15.82 -34.90 -22.96
N VAL A 7 15.74 -33.71 -23.55
CA VAL A 7 15.85 -32.46 -22.82
C VAL A 7 14.72 -32.50 -21.79
N VAL A 8 15.09 -32.61 -20.51
CA VAL A 8 14.16 -32.35 -19.42
C VAL A 8 13.90 -30.85 -19.47
N GLU A 9 12.86 -30.44 -20.21
CA GLU A 9 12.31 -29.10 -20.07
C GLU A 9 11.84 -28.98 -18.62
N SER A 10 12.67 -28.33 -17.81
CA SER A 10 12.29 -27.82 -16.50
C SER A 10 11.08 -26.92 -16.72
N GLY A 11 9.88 -27.49 -16.56
CA GLY A 11 8.63 -26.77 -16.59
C GLY A 11 8.75 -25.59 -15.65
N ARG A 12 8.87 -24.38 -16.23
CA ARG A 12 8.70 -23.13 -15.50
C ARG A 12 7.42 -23.30 -14.71
N HIS A 13 7.53 -23.35 -13.39
CA HIS A 13 6.38 -23.16 -12.52
C HIS A 13 5.81 -21.80 -12.91
N MET A 14 4.80 -21.80 -13.79
CA MET A 14 3.97 -20.64 -14.00
C MET A 14 3.35 -20.40 -12.64
N ALA A 15 3.76 -19.33 -11.97
CA ALA A 15 3.10 -18.89 -10.75
C ALA A 15 1.63 -18.68 -11.13
N SER A 16 0.77 -19.65 -10.80
CA SER A 16 -0.67 -19.54 -11.02
C SER A 16 -1.15 -18.45 -10.10
N ILE A 17 -1.52 -17.31 -10.65
CA ILE A 17 -1.90 -16.16 -9.85
C ILE A 17 -3.29 -16.41 -9.31
N GLU A 18 -3.38 -16.50 -7.98
CA GLU A 18 -4.66 -16.49 -7.29
C GLU A 18 -5.26 -15.08 -7.37
N TRP A 19 -5.89 -14.75 -8.49
CA TRP A 19 -6.67 -13.52 -8.69
C TRP A 19 -7.75 -13.30 -7.61
N ARG A 20 -8.12 -14.36 -6.90
CA ARG A 20 -9.28 -14.44 -5.98
C ARG A 20 -9.13 -13.79 -4.61
N LYS A 21 -7.98 -13.21 -4.26
CA LYS A 21 -7.82 -12.60 -2.93
C LYS A 21 -7.63 -11.08 -2.94
N ILE A 22 -8.19 -10.37 -3.92
CA ILE A 22 -8.24 -8.90 -3.89
C ILE A 22 -9.23 -8.47 -2.78
N PRO A 23 -8.78 -7.74 -1.74
CA PRO A 23 -9.65 -7.29 -0.67
C PRO A 23 -10.58 -6.18 -1.18
N THR A 24 -11.70 -5.99 -0.50
CA THR A 24 -12.53 -4.81 -0.68
C THR A 24 -11.68 -3.55 -0.44
N VAL A 25 -11.60 -2.70 -1.46
CA VAL A 25 -10.91 -1.41 -1.37
C VAL A 25 -11.85 -0.40 -0.74
N LEU A 26 -11.42 0.19 0.37
CA LEU A 26 -12.14 1.29 1.01
C LEU A 26 -12.14 2.53 0.11
N LYS A 27 -13.25 3.27 0.15
CA LYS A 27 -13.34 4.60 -0.45
C LYS A 27 -12.45 5.60 0.30
N THR A 28 -12.17 6.73 -0.34
CA THR A 28 -11.30 7.77 0.21
C THR A 28 -11.76 8.29 1.57
N ASP A 29 -13.06 8.58 1.70
CA ASP A 29 -13.70 9.02 2.95
C ASP A 29 -13.59 7.96 4.05
N GLU A 30 -13.80 6.68 3.71
CA GLU A 30 -13.68 5.58 4.67
C GLU A 30 -12.23 5.42 5.19
N ILE A 31 -11.23 5.62 4.32
CA ILE A 31 -9.81 5.61 4.72
C ILE A 31 -9.51 6.76 5.68
N LEU A 32 -9.98 7.97 5.35
CA LEU A 32 -9.78 9.16 6.19
C LEU A 32 -10.47 9.01 7.53
N ASP A 33 -11.73 8.55 7.55
CA ASP A 33 -12.48 8.27 8.76
C ASP A 33 -11.76 7.25 9.65
N LYS A 34 -11.31 6.14 9.07
CA LYS A 34 -10.54 5.11 9.79
C LYS A 34 -9.26 5.69 10.39
N ALA A 35 -8.53 6.51 9.63
CA ALA A 35 -7.29 7.11 10.06
C ALA A 35 -7.50 8.11 11.21
N PHE A 36 -8.44 9.05 11.06
CA PHE A 36 -8.71 10.07 12.07
C PHE A 36 -9.38 9.52 13.32
N ARG A 37 -10.28 8.53 13.19
CA ARG A 37 -10.87 7.83 14.35
C ARG A 37 -9.82 7.06 15.17
N LYS A 38 -8.81 6.47 14.53
CA LYS A 38 -7.71 5.84 15.26
C LYS A 38 -6.81 6.89 15.90
N ALA A 39 -6.47 7.94 15.15
CA ALA A 39 -5.57 8.99 15.58
C ALA A 39 -6.10 9.76 16.80
N SER A 40 -7.39 10.11 16.85
CA SER A 40 -7.98 10.83 17.99
C SER A 40 -7.77 10.11 19.31
N LYS A 41 -7.95 8.78 19.33
CA LYS A 41 -7.72 7.93 20.50
C LYS A 41 -6.26 7.83 20.93
N GLN A 42 -5.31 8.15 20.06
CA GLN A 42 -3.89 8.13 20.43
C GLN A 42 -3.50 9.31 21.31
N SER A 43 -4.25 10.41 21.29
CA SER A 43 -3.99 11.55 22.16
C SER A 43 -4.15 11.21 23.65
N ASP A 44 -5.12 10.33 23.96
CA ASP A 44 -5.40 9.86 25.33
C ASP A 44 -4.26 9.01 25.91
N THR A 45 -3.40 8.46 25.05
CA THR A 45 -2.25 7.63 25.46
C THR A 45 -1.01 8.45 25.83
N VAL A 46 -1.06 9.77 25.68
CA VAL A 46 0.09 10.64 25.90
C VAL A 46 -0.03 11.31 27.26
N GLU A 47 0.91 10.98 28.14
CA GLU A 47 1.07 11.59 29.45
C GLU A 47 2.28 12.51 29.49
N ASP A 48 2.11 13.71 30.03
CA ASP A 48 3.19 14.64 30.34
C ASP A 48 2.71 15.59 31.46
N PRO A 49 3.52 15.82 32.52
CA PRO A 49 3.18 16.78 33.57
C PRO A 49 2.97 18.20 33.05
N ASP A 50 3.79 18.63 32.10
CA ASP A 50 3.71 19.96 31.51
C ASP A 50 2.61 20.00 30.43
N LYS A 51 1.66 20.93 30.58
CA LYS A 51 0.53 21.06 29.65
C LYS A 51 0.98 21.37 28.23
N TYR A 52 1.98 22.21 28.07
CA TYR A 52 2.46 22.64 26.75
C TYR A 52 3.15 21.49 26.02
N HIS A 53 4.03 20.76 26.71
CA HIS A 53 4.67 19.55 26.17
C HIS A 53 3.65 18.45 25.90
N ARG A 54 2.64 18.27 26.76
CA ARG A 54 1.56 17.29 26.55
C ARG A 54 0.83 17.53 25.24
N VAL A 55 0.37 18.75 24.99
CA VAL A 55 -0.38 19.10 23.77
C VAL A 55 0.48 18.85 22.52
N ARG A 56 1.76 19.26 22.54
CA ARG A 56 2.69 19.00 21.42
C ARG A 56 2.88 17.51 21.16
N LYS A 57 3.10 16.71 22.21
CA LYS A 57 3.25 15.25 22.10
C LYS A 57 1.98 14.57 21.60
N GLN A 58 0.80 15.02 22.08
CA GLN A 58 -0.50 14.56 21.62
C GLN A 58 -0.68 14.81 20.12
N MET A 59 -0.44 16.04 19.65
CA MET A 59 -0.54 16.38 18.24
C MET A 59 0.43 15.56 17.37
N ASN A 60 1.68 15.41 17.80
CA ASN A 60 2.68 14.60 17.09
C ASN A 60 2.25 13.14 16.97
N LYS A 61 1.69 12.56 18.04
CA LYS A 61 1.19 11.17 18.06
C LYS A 61 -0.03 11.00 17.15
N MET A 62 -0.95 11.96 17.15
CA MET A 62 -2.12 11.95 16.27
C MET A 62 -1.71 12.00 14.79
N VAL A 63 -0.82 12.91 14.41
CA VAL A 63 -0.31 13.04 13.03
C VAL A 63 0.38 11.75 12.60
N GLN A 64 1.25 11.19 13.46
CA GLN A 64 1.93 9.92 13.19
C GLN A 64 0.93 8.79 12.96
N SER A 65 -0.07 8.66 13.83
CA SER A 65 -1.06 7.59 13.74
C SER A 65 -1.95 7.72 12.51
N ALA A 66 -2.37 8.93 12.15
CA ALA A 66 -3.18 9.14 10.94
C ALA A 66 -2.39 8.74 9.69
N ALA A 67 -1.14 9.22 9.58
CA ALA A 67 -0.27 8.88 8.48
C ALA A 67 0.00 7.38 8.37
N SER A 68 0.26 6.72 9.51
CA SER A 68 0.51 5.28 9.60
C SER A 68 -0.70 4.41 9.22
N VAL A 69 -1.93 4.91 9.37
CA VAL A 69 -3.12 4.17 8.92
C VAL A 69 -3.30 4.30 7.42
N ILE A 70 -3.11 5.50 6.89
CA ILE A 70 -3.29 5.77 5.46
C ILE A 70 -2.19 5.06 4.67
N ASP A 71 -0.92 5.21 5.04
CA ASP A 71 0.20 4.60 4.31
C ASP A 71 0.10 3.07 4.26
N SER A 72 -0.18 2.41 5.38
CA SER A 72 -0.28 0.96 5.48
C SER A 72 -1.49 0.43 4.72
N THR A 73 -2.61 1.16 4.74
CA THR A 73 -3.81 0.78 3.96
C THR A 73 -3.51 0.87 2.45
N LEU A 74 -2.87 1.95 1.99
CA LEU A 74 -2.55 2.13 0.57
C LEU A 74 -1.48 1.13 0.09
N LEU A 75 -0.42 0.90 0.88
CA LEU A 75 0.62 -0.07 0.55
C LEU A 75 0.09 -1.50 0.54
N ALA A 76 -0.80 -1.87 1.46
CA ALA A 76 -1.45 -3.18 1.45
C ALA A 76 -2.26 -3.42 0.17
N TYR A 77 -2.83 -2.37 -0.45
CA TYR A 77 -3.43 -2.51 -1.77
C TYR A 77 -2.37 -2.80 -2.82
N VAL A 78 -1.31 -2.00 -2.91
CA VAL A 78 -0.24 -2.19 -3.90
C VAL A 78 0.38 -3.59 -3.81
N GLU A 79 0.70 -4.05 -2.60
CA GLU A 79 1.28 -5.38 -2.36
C GLU A 79 0.38 -6.54 -2.80
N ARG A 80 -0.94 -6.33 -2.81
CA ARG A 80 -1.88 -7.39 -3.15
C ARG A 80 -2.09 -7.57 -4.64
N TRP A 81 -1.77 -6.54 -5.42
CA TRP A 81 -1.86 -6.59 -6.87
C TRP A 81 -0.53 -7.10 -7.46
N PRO A 82 -0.56 -8.15 -8.29
CA PRO A 82 0.67 -8.69 -8.85
C PRO A 82 1.34 -7.69 -9.80
N SER A 83 2.66 -7.65 -9.78
CA SER A 83 3.42 -6.88 -10.77
C SER A 83 3.22 -7.48 -12.16
N LEU A 84 2.91 -6.65 -13.16
CA LEU A 84 2.73 -7.10 -14.55
C LEU A 84 3.94 -7.89 -15.08
N ASN A 85 5.15 -7.50 -14.66
CA ASN A 85 6.39 -8.14 -15.10
C ASN A 85 6.58 -9.55 -14.51
N ALA A 86 5.82 -9.90 -13.47
CA ALA A 86 5.82 -11.23 -12.86
C ALA A 86 4.71 -12.14 -13.42
N LEU A 87 3.81 -11.60 -14.25
CA LEU A 87 2.71 -12.33 -14.88
C LEU A 87 3.18 -13.09 -16.12
N SER A 88 2.49 -14.19 -16.45
CA SER A 88 2.65 -14.84 -17.76
C SER A 88 2.16 -13.96 -18.91
N GLU A 89 2.59 -14.22 -20.14
CA GLU A 89 2.11 -13.48 -21.33
C GLU A 89 0.58 -13.53 -21.47
N PHE A 90 -0.03 -14.68 -21.16
CA PHE A 90 -1.47 -14.85 -21.15
C PHE A 90 -2.15 -13.97 -20.10
N ASP A 91 -1.64 -13.97 -18.86
CA ASP A 91 -2.18 -13.14 -17.78
C ASP A 91 -2.01 -11.64 -18.05
N GLN A 92 -0.88 -11.22 -18.64
CA GLN A 92 -0.67 -9.83 -19.07
C GLN A 92 -1.67 -9.41 -20.16
N ALA A 93 -1.91 -10.27 -21.14
CA ALA A 93 -2.91 -10.02 -22.19
C ALA A 93 -4.33 -9.93 -21.61
N LEU A 94 -4.63 -10.74 -20.60
CA LEU A 94 -5.92 -10.68 -19.89
C LEU A 94 -6.10 -9.35 -19.14
N VAL A 95 -5.08 -8.88 -18.41
CA VAL A 95 -5.12 -7.58 -17.73
C VAL A 95 -5.24 -6.44 -18.75
N ASP A 96 -4.50 -6.52 -19.85
CA ASP A 96 -4.54 -5.51 -20.91
C ASP A 96 -5.94 -5.39 -21.52
N ALA A 97 -6.56 -6.53 -21.83
CA ALA A 97 -7.91 -6.57 -22.37
C ALA A 97 -8.97 -6.08 -21.37
N ALA A 98 -8.77 -6.28 -20.07
CA ALA A 98 -9.74 -5.91 -19.04
C ALA A 98 -9.66 -4.42 -18.64
N VAL A 99 -8.45 -3.88 -18.43
CA VAL A 99 -8.25 -2.52 -17.88
C VAL A 99 -7.13 -1.73 -18.55
N GLY A 100 -6.33 -2.36 -19.41
CA GLY A 100 -5.13 -1.79 -20.02
C GLY A 100 -3.92 -1.83 -19.08
N ASN A 101 -2.80 -2.35 -19.59
CA ASN A 101 -1.57 -2.51 -18.80
C ASN A 101 -1.01 -1.17 -18.27
N ASP A 102 -1.12 -0.10 -19.05
CA ASP A 102 -0.62 1.22 -18.65
C ASP A 102 -1.48 1.85 -17.56
N ASN A 103 -2.80 1.75 -17.66
CA ASN A 103 -3.72 2.23 -16.62
C ASN A 103 -3.52 1.46 -15.32
N TYR A 104 -3.28 0.15 -15.40
CA TYR A 104 -2.96 -0.69 -14.25
C TYR A 104 -1.70 -0.19 -13.53
N ARG A 105 -0.58 -0.04 -14.25
CA ARG A 105 0.68 0.47 -13.67
C ARG A 105 0.52 1.87 -13.10
N LYS A 106 -0.13 2.76 -13.84
CA LYS A 106 -0.33 4.16 -13.43
C LYS A 106 -1.17 4.25 -12.16
N SER A 107 -2.22 3.44 -12.03
CA SER A 107 -3.08 3.42 -10.86
C SER A 107 -2.33 2.92 -9.62
N LEU A 108 -1.59 1.80 -9.73
CA LEU A 108 -0.79 1.27 -8.61
C LEU A 108 0.34 2.24 -8.22
N GLY A 109 1.02 2.83 -9.21
CA GLY A 109 2.04 3.84 -8.97
C GLY A 109 1.49 5.09 -8.27
N ALA A 110 0.29 5.53 -8.64
CA ALA A 110 -0.37 6.66 -7.98
C ALA A 110 -0.74 6.35 -6.52
N ILE A 111 -1.19 5.13 -6.22
CA ILE A 111 -1.48 4.69 -4.85
C ILE A 111 -0.20 4.67 -4.01
N GLN A 112 0.88 4.09 -4.53
CA GLN A 112 2.17 4.06 -3.86
C GLN A 112 2.70 5.49 -3.61
N TRP A 113 2.64 6.36 -4.62
CA TRP A 113 3.00 7.77 -4.49
C TRP A 113 2.15 8.49 -3.44
N GLY A 114 0.85 8.18 -3.36
CA GLY A 114 -0.04 8.70 -2.32
C GLY A 114 0.42 8.31 -0.91
N ALA A 115 0.80 7.06 -0.69
CA ALA A 115 1.35 6.58 0.59
C ALA A 115 2.65 7.32 0.97
N GLU A 116 3.56 7.51 0.01
CA GLU A 116 4.80 8.27 0.20
C GLU A 116 4.54 9.74 0.52
N ARG A 117 3.59 10.36 -0.20
CA ARG A 117 3.22 11.75 0.01
C ARG A 117 2.67 12.00 1.41
N VAL A 118 1.82 11.10 1.90
CA VAL A 118 1.27 11.20 3.27
C VAL A 118 2.38 11.13 4.32
N ARG A 119 3.36 10.24 4.16
CA ARG A 119 4.53 10.17 5.06
C ARG A 119 5.35 11.44 5.04
N SER A 120 5.59 12.03 3.86
CA SER A 120 6.29 13.31 3.73
C SER A 120 5.54 14.45 4.43
N ILE A 121 4.22 14.56 4.25
CA ILE A 121 3.41 15.59 4.92
C ILE A 121 3.45 15.43 6.44
N ALA A 122 3.38 14.20 6.93
CA ALA A 122 3.45 13.90 8.35
C ALA A 122 4.80 14.33 8.95
N ALA A 123 5.91 13.98 8.28
CA ALA A 123 7.25 14.38 8.70
C ALA A 123 7.42 15.91 8.71
N ASP A 124 6.93 16.59 7.67
CA ASP A 124 6.96 18.06 7.60
C ASP A 124 6.14 18.72 8.70
N THR A 125 4.98 18.14 9.01
CA THR A 125 4.09 18.65 10.06
C THR A 125 4.70 18.44 11.44
N GLN A 126 5.26 17.27 11.72
CA GLN A 126 5.93 16.98 12.99
C GLN A 126 7.12 17.92 13.23
N ARG A 127 7.91 18.21 12.19
CA ARG A 127 9.00 19.19 12.28
C ARG A 127 8.55 20.60 12.66
N LYS A 128 7.32 20.99 12.28
CA LYS A 128 6.74 22.31 12.61
C LYS A 128 6.10 22.35 14.00
N ILE A 129 5.76 21.20 14.59
CA ILE A 129 5.19 21.11 15.94
C ILE A 129 6.28 21.21 17.02
N LEU A 130 7.51 20.77 16.69
CA LEU A 130 8.71 20.91 17.52
C LEU A 130 9.14 22.37 17.61
#